data_AF-A0A2M8W6S4-F1
#
_entry.id   AF-A0A2M8W6S4-F1
#
_cell.length_a   1.000
_cell.length_b   1.000
_cell.length_c   1.000
_cell.angle_alpha   90.00
_cell.angle_beta   90.00
_cell.angle_gamma   90.00
#
_symmetry.space_group_name_H-M   'P 1'
#
loop_
_entity.id
_entity.type
_entity.pdbx_description
1 polymer ?
#
loop_
_entity_poly.entity_id
_entity_poly.type
_entity_poly.pdbx_seq_one_letter_code
_entity_poly.pdbx_strand_id
1 'polypeptide(L)'
;MLCFRNIDVSPDDPVEAWGFEGLLTAVERGSLPHWRRIVAAVRRDPQGKVATELEEVLAVAQREGVVDSLQRNLARARAGDEALVAARVRRAVIRSDTTASALARTVGTSASRMSTYVSGKVTPSAALLARIERTADALALDSYARAKNAARPHR
;
A
#
# COMPACT_ATOMS: atom_id res chain seq x y z
N MET A 1 24.59 17.79 3.06
CA MET A 1 24.61 16.81 4.17
C MET A 1 23.53 17.24 5.15
N LEU A 2 22.63 16.32 5.55
CA LEU A 2 21.60 16.63 6.55
C LEU A 2 22.29 16.75 7.92
N CYS A 3 21.83 17.65 8.77
CA CYS A 3 22.33 17.80 10.14
C CYS A 3 21.13 18.16 11.02
N PHE A 4 20.94 17.45 12.12
CA PHE A 4 19.88 17.75 13.06
C PHE A 4 20.38 18.81 14.03
N ARG A 5 19.65 19.93 14.13
CA ARG A 5 19.94 20.99 15.10
C ARG A 5 19.25 20.64 16.41
N ASN A 6 19.91 20.92 17.54
CA ASN A 6 19.38 20.76 18.91
C ASN A 6 19.16 19.31 19.40
N ILE A 7 19.72 18.29 18.74
CA ILE A 7 19.70 16.90 19.23
C ILE A 7 21.05 16.20 18.98
N ASP A 8 21.47 15.31 19.89
CA ASP A 8 22.72 14.53 19.81
C ASP A 8 22.62 13.30 18.90
N VAL A 9 21.78 13.36 17.87
CA VAL A 9 21.47 12.25 16.96
C VAL A 9 21.85 12.64 15.54
N SER A 10 22.42 11.70 14.79
CA SER A 10 22.82 11.86 13.40
C SER A 10 21.75 11.33 12.43
N PRO A 11 21.62 11.88 11.22
CA PRO A 11 20.85 11.28 10.12
C PRO A 11 21.28 9.86 9.73
N ASP A 12 22.46 9.42 10.18
CA ASP A 12 22.94 8.06 9.98
C ASP A 12 22.42 7.09 11.04
N ASP A 13 22.02 7.58 12.22
CA ASP A 13 21.50 6.77 13.32
C ASP A 13 20.16 6.09 12.97
N PRO A 14 19.77 5.01 13.66
CA PRO A 14 18.45 4.40 13.49
C PRO A 14 17.33 5.45 13.59
N VAL A 15 16.34 5.35 12.71
CA VAL A 15 15.27 6.37 12.60
C VAL A 15 14.43 6.48 13.88
N GLU A 16 14.40 5.41 14.67
CA GLU A 16 13.77 5.35 15.99
C GLU A 16 14.39 6.31 17.01
N ALA A 17 15.65 6.70 16.81
CA ALA A 17 16.36 7.64 17.69
C ALA A 17 16.14 9.10 17.29
N TRP A 18 15.64 9.39 16.08
CA TRP A 18 15.61 10.75 15.54
C TRP A 18 14.62 11.68 16.27
N GLY A 19 13.57 11.12 16.86
CA GLY A 19 12.48 11.86 17.50
C GLY A 19 11.79 12.86 16.56
N PHE A 20 10.94 13.72 17.13
CA PHE A 20 10.20 14.72 16.38
C PHE A 20 11.10 15.66 15.55
N GLU A 21 12.12 16.27 16.16
CA GLU A 21 12.99 17.26 15.50
C GLU A 21 13.81 16.67 14.35
N GLY A 22 14.33 15.46 14.52
CA GLY A 22 15.07 14.75 13.47
C GLY A 22 14.15 14.34 12.32
N LEU A 23 12.93 13.87 12.63
CA LEU A 23 11.91 13.57 11.63
C LEU A 23 11.46 14.83 10.86
N LEU A 24 11.16 15.93 11.55
CA LEU A 24 10.81 17.22 10.92
C LEU A 24 11.93 17.69 9.99
N THR A 25 13.17 17.67 10.47
CA THR A 25 14.34 18.03 9.66
C THR A 25 14.48 17.12 8.43
N ALA A 26 14.25 15.82 8.57
CA ALA A 26 14.30 14.88 7.45
C ALA A 26 13.15 15.08 6.44
N VAL A 27 11.95 15.46 6.89
CA VAL A 27 10.81 15.78 6.01
C VAL A 27 11.08 17.08 5.24
N GLU A 28 11.55 18.13 5.92
CA GLU A 28 11.77 19.44 5.30
C GLU A 28 13.03 19.48 4.44
N ARG A 29 14.14 18.94 4.93
CA ARG A 29 15.47 19.14 4.31
C ARG A 29 16.11 17.85 3.81
N GLY A 30 15.52 16.71 4.16
CA GLY A 30 16.00 15.40 3.73
C GLY A 30 15.70 15.10 2.26
N SER A 31 16.10 13.88 1.91
CA SER A 31 16.04 13.32 0.57
C SER A 31 15.47 11.91 0.61
N LEU A 32 15.22 11.33 -0.57
CA LEU A 32 14.64 9.99 -0.75
C LEU A 32 15.21 8.89 0.17
N PRO A 33 16.54 8.76 0.39
CA PRO A 33 17.08 7.77 1.33
C PRO A 33 16.53 7.92 2.76
N HIS A 34 16.39 9.14 3.27
CA HIS A 34 15.85 9.42 4.60
C HIS A 34 14.38 9.03 4.67
N TRP A 35 13.59 9.43 3.67
CA TRP A 35 12.17 9.11 3.59
C TRP A 35 11.93 7.60 3.49
N ARG A 36 12.81 6.86 2.80
CA ARG A 36 12.75 5.40 2.74
C ARG A 36 12.97 4.75 4.11
N ARG A 37 13.87 5.28 4.94
CA ARG A 37 14.08 4.80 6.32
C ARG A 37 12.84 5.02 7.18
N ILE A 38 12.25 6.22 7.11
CA ILE A 38 11.00 6.56 7.81
C ILE A 38 9.88 5.60 7.40
N VAL A 39 9.64 5.45 6.09
CA VAL A 39 8.59 4.57 5.55
C VAL A 39 8.82 3.10 5.96
N ALA A 40 10.08 2.64 6.00
CA ALA A 40 10.40 1.28 6.43
C ALA A 40 10.08 1.05 7.93
N ALA A 41 10.39 2.02 8.79
CA ALA A 41 10.04 1.93 10.21
C ALA A 41 8.53 1.95 10.44
N VAL A 42 7.82 2.86 9.79
CA VAL A 42 6.34 2.94 9.85
C VAL A 42 5.69 1.66 9.34
N ARG A 43 6.24 0.99 8.31
CA ARG A 43 5.70 -0.29 7.84
C ARG A 43 5.93 -1.45 8.81
N ARG A 44 7.02 -1.41 9.59
CA ARG A 44 7.35 -2.44 10.57
C ARG A 44 6.48 -2.30 11.82
N ASP A 45 6.22 -1.06 12.24
CA ASP A 45 5.36 -0.78 13.39
C ASP A 45 4.43 0.42 13.10
N PRO A 46 3.27 0.17 12.45
CA PRO A 46 2.36 1.24 12.03
C PRO A 46 1.74 2.05 13.16
N GLN A 47 1.67 1.47 14.36
CA GLN A 47 1.14 2.12 15.57
C GLN A 47 2.25 2.47 16.57
N GLY A 48 3.50 2.29 16.16
CA GLY A 48 4.68 2.57 16.96
C GLY A 48 5.01 4.04 17.05
N LYS A 49 5.98 4.34 17.91
CA LYS A 49 6.46 5.69 18.21
C LYS A 49 6.77 6.52 16.96
N VAL A 50 7.54 5.97 16.01
CA VAL A 50 7.93 6.67 14.77
C VAL A 50 6.72 7.04 13.92
N ALA A 51 5.68 6.21 13.89
CA ALA A 51 4.47 6.48 13.12
C ALA A 51 3.64 7.61 13.74
N THR A 52 3.55 7.66 15.07
CA THR A 52 2.90 8.74 15.82
C THR A 52 3.65 10.06 15.67
N GLU A 53 4.96 10.07 15.91
CA GLU A 53 5.78 11.29 15.75
C GLU A 53 5.78 11.79 14.31
N LEU A 54 5.78 10.88 13.32
CA LEU A 54 5.66 11.27 11.92
C LEU A 54 4.31 11.95 11.63
N GLU A 55 3.21 11.48 12.20
CA GLU A 55 1.89 12.12 12.04
C GLU A 55 1.90 13.57 12.55
N GLU A 56 2.48 13.79 13.74
CA GLU A 56 2.66 15.12 14.32
C GLU A 56 3.53 16.02 13.44
N VAL A 57 4.65 15.49 12.93
CA VAL A 57 5.54 16.21 12.01
C VAL A 57 4.81 16.60 10.73
N LEU A 58 4.02 15.69 10.15
CA LEU A 58 3.29 15.93 8.91
C LEU A 58 2.18 16.98 9.07
N ALA A 59 1.73 17.26 10.29
CA ALA A 59 0.77 18.32 10.57
C ALA A 59 1.40 19.73 10.56
N VAL A 60 2.73 19.84 10.72
CA VAL A 60 3.43 21.14 10.80
C VAL A 60 4.42 21.38 9.67
N ALA A 61 4.87 20.34 8.98
CA ALA A 61 5.86 20.45 7.91
C ALA A 61 5.32 21.20 6.68
N GLN A 62 6.18 22.01 6.05
CA GLN A 62 5.75 22.93 4.97
C GLN A 62 5.93 22.39 3.53
N ARG A 63 6.47 21.18 3.36
CA ARG A 63 6.73 20.60 2.02
C ARG A 63 5.58 19.74 1.53
N GLU A 64 4.53 20.37 1.02
CA GLU A 64 3.26 19.73 0.61
C GLU A 64 3.45 18.42 -0.17
N GLY A 65 4.28 18.39 -1.23
CA GLY A 65 4.46 17.16 -2.03
C GLY A 65 5.12 15.99 -1.27
N VAL A 66 6.00 16.29 -0.30
CA VAL A 66 6.63 15.28 0.57
C VAL A 66 5.63 14.84 1.64
N VAL A 67 4.91 15.80 2.24
CA VAL A 67 3.88 15.57 3.25
C VAL A 67 2.82 14.62 2.73
N ASP A 68 2.20 14.95 1.59
CA ASP A 68 1.21 14.13 0.91
C ASP A 68 1.68 12.70 0.68
N SER A 69 2.93 12.55 0.24
CA SER A 69 3.51 11.25 -0.09
C SER A 69 3.74 10.40 1.15
N LEU A 70 4.21 11.01 2.24
CA LEU A 70 4.43 10.33 3.52
C LEU A 70 3.11 10.03 4.24
N GLN A 71 2.13 10.94 4.21
CA GLN A 71 0.78 10.71 4.72
C GLN A 71 0.13 9.50 4.05
N ARG A 72 0.22 9.37 2.71
CA ARG A 72 -0.27 8.18 2.00
C ARG A 72 0.42 6.89 2.44
N ASN A 73 1.72 6.93 2.71
CA ASN A 73 2.44 5.76 3.20
C ASN A 73 2.04 5.40 4.63
N LEU A 74 1.87 6.39 5.51
CA LEU A 74 1.40 6.20 6.88
C LEU A 74 -0.02 5.63 6.91
N ALA A 75 -0.95 6.22 6.18
CA ALA A 75 -2.32 5.72 6.05
C ALA A 75 -2.37 4.29 5.51
N ARG A 76 -1.49 3.95 4.57
CA ARG A 76 -1.39 2.59 4.04
C ARG A 76 -0.79 1.61 5.05
N ALA A 77 0.16 2.04 5.87
CA ALA A 77 0.73 1.20 6.93
C ALA A 77 -0.29 0.95 8.04
N ARG A 78 -1.08 1.96 8.40
CA ARG A 78 -2.15 1.89 9.41
C ARG A 78 -3.47 1.32 8.90
N ALA A 79 -3.55 0.98 7.62
CA ALA A 79 -4.72 0.30 7.09
C ALA A 79 -4.94 -0.98 7.91
N GLY A 80 -6.06 -1.09 8.61
CA GLY A 80 -6.39 -2.30 9.36
C GLY A 80 -6.46 -3.53 8.44
N ASP A 81 -6.44 -4.72 9.05
CA ASP A 81 -6.46 -6.00 8.31
C ASP A 81 -7.57 -6.05 7.26
N GLU A 82 -8.75 -5.50 7.56
CA GLU A 82 -9.88 -5.41 6.64
C GLU A 82 -9.58 -4.57 5.40
N ALA A 83 -8.95 -3.41 5.58
CA ALA A 83 -8.58 -2.51 4.48
C ALA A 83 -7.46 -3.11 3.62
N LEU A 84 -6.52 -3.83 4.24
CA LEU A 84 -5.50 -4.61 3.53
C LEU A 84 -6.11 -5.73 2.70
N VAL A 85 -7.08 -6.47 3.26
CA VAL A 85 -7.81 -7.51 2.53
C VAL A 85 -8.61 -6.91 1.38
N ALA A 86 -9.33 -5.81 1.60
CA ALA A 86 -10.06 -5.11 0.54
C ALA A 86 -9.12 -4.65 -0.60
N ALA A 87 -7.92 -4.18 -0.27
CA ALA A 87 -6.90 -3.83 -1.25
C ALA A 87 -6.37 -5.05 -2.03
N ARG A 88 -6.30 -6.24 -1.41
CA ARG A 88 -5.98 -7.49 -2.12
C ARG A 88 -7.09 -7.88 -3.09
N VAL A 89 -8.35 -7.80 -2.66
CA VAL A 89 -9.51 -8.08 -3.54
C VAL A 89 -9.54 -7.11 -4.72
N ARG A 90 -9.35 -5.81 -4.50
CA ARG A 90 -9.26 -4.80 -5.58
C ARG A 90 -8.15 -5.14 -6.59
N ARG A 91 -6.97 -5.54 -6.10
CA ARG A 91 -5.86 -5.97 -6.97
C ARG A 91 -6.21 -7.23 -7.75
N ALA A 92 -6.93 -8.19 -7.17
CA ALA A 92 -7.36 -9.38 -7.89
C ALA A 92 -8.33 -9.03 -9.04
N VAL A 93 -9.28 -8.12 -8.80
CA VAL A 93 -10.17 -7.61 -9.86
C VAL A 93 -9.35 -6.99 -11.00
N ILE A 94 -8.44 -6.06 -10.70
CA ILE A 94 -7.62 -5.40 -11.72
C ILE A 94 -6.78 -6.41 -12.51
N ARG A 95 -6.11 -7.35 -11.82
CA ARG A 95 -5.23 -8.35 -12.45
C ARG A 95 -5.99 -9.36 -13.31
N SER A 96 -7.24 -9.67 -12.95
CA SER A 96 -8.05 -10.66 -13.69
C SER A 96 -8.42 -10.25 -15.11
N ASP A 97 -8.14 -9.00 -15.50
CA ASP A 97 -8.52 -8.43 -16.80
C ASP A 97 -10.02 -8.59 -17.10
N THR A 98 -10.84 -8.53 -16.06
CA THR A 98 -12.28 -8.64 -16.15
C THR A 98 -12.97 -7.72 -15.14
N THR A 99 -14.29 -7.62 -15.25
CA THR A 99 -15.09 -6.84 -14.30
C THR A 99 -15.20 -7.57 -12.96
N ALA A 100 -15.41 -6.82 -11.87
CA ALA A 100 -15.65 -7.40 -10.54
C ALA A 100 -16.82 -8.41 -10.54
N SER A 101 -17.88 -8.14 -11.32
CA SER A 101 -19.04 -9.01 -11.46
C SER A 101 -18.73 -10.32 -12.20
N ALA A 102 -17.88 -10.28 -13.22
CA ALA A 102 -17.44 -11.47 -13.94
C ALA A 102 -16.49 -12.33 -13.10
N LEU A 103 -15.57 -11.69 -12.36
CA LEU A 103 -14.73 -12.38 -11.39
C LEU A 103 -15.59 -13.05 -10.30
N ALA A 104 -16.59 -12.34 -9.76
CA ALA A 104 -17.51 -12.87 -8.75
C ALA A 104 -18.20 -14.15 -9.22
N ARG A 105 -18.72 -14.14 -10.44
CA ARG A 105 -19.37 -15.30 -11.07
C ARG A 105 -18.43 -16.50 -11.16
N THR A 106 -17.19 -16.27 -11.59
CA THR A 106 -16.17 -17.33 -11.74
C THR A 106 -15.71 -17.90 -10.39
N VAL A 107 -15.62 -17.05 -9.37
CA VAL A 107 -15.28 -17.47 -7.99
C VAL A 107 -16.43 -18.24 -7.32
N GLY A 108 -17.67 -18.07 -7.80
CA GLY A 108 -18.88 -18.66 -7.23
C GLY A 108 -19.52 -17.80 -6.14
N THR A 109 -19.46 -16.47 -6.25
CA THR A 109 -20.12 -15.53 -5.33
C THR A 109 -20.93 -14.47 -6.10
N SER A 110 -21.79 -13.73 -5.40
CA SER A 110 -22.59 -12.68 -6.02
C SER A 110 -21.78 -11.41 -6.25
N ALA A 111 -22.14 -10.65 -7.29
CA ALA A 111 -21.56 -9.33 -7.55
C ALA A 111 -21.73 -8.37 -6.36
N SER A 112 -22.86 -8.46 -5.65
CA SER A 112 -23.09 -7.68 -4.42
C SER A 112 -22.08 -8.04 -3.33
N ARG A 113 -21.86 -9.33 -3.02
CA ARG A 113 -20.82 -9.74 -2.05
C ARG A 113 -19.43 -9.31 -2.48
N MET A 114 -19.10 -9.43 -3.77
CA MET A 114 -17.82 -8.97 -4.29
C MET A 114 -17.64 -7.45 -4.11
N SER A 115 -18.67 -6.65 -4.36
CA SER A 115 -18.65 -5.20 -4.12
C SER A 115 -18.42 -4.87 -2.64
N THR A 116 -19.04 -5.62 -1.73
CA THR A 116 -18.82 -5.49 -0.29
C THR A 116 -17.37 -5.81 0.10
N TYR A 117 -16.76 -6.84 -0.49
CA TYR A 117 -15.34 -7.15 -0.28
C TYR A 117 -14.41 -6.07 -0.86
N VAL A 118 -14.72 -5.58 -2.06
CA VAL A 118 -13.96 -4.50 -2.73
C VAL A 118 -14.00 -3.20 -1.93
N SER A 119 -15.14 -2.87 -1.32
CA SER A 119 -15.28 -1.70 -0.45
C SER A 119 -14.70 -1.89 0.95
N GLY A 120 -14.40 -3.13 1.35
CA GLY A 120 -13.91 -3.47 2.69
C GLY A 120 -14.97 -3.48 3.78
N LYS A 121 -16.26 -3.35 3.41
CA LYS A 121 -17.38 -3.45 4.36
C LYS A 121 -17.52 -4.82 5.00
N VAL A 122 -17.03 -5.86 4.33
CA VAL A 122 -16.95 -7.23 4.83
C VAL A 122 -15.61 -7.80 4.40
N THR A 123 -14.96 -8.51 5.32
CA THR A 123 -13.74 -9.26 5.03
C THR A 123 -14.12 -10.68 4.55
N PRO A 124 -13.73 -11.10 3.34
CA PRO A 124 -13.90 -12.48 2.92
C PRO A 124 -13.11 -13.41 3.84
N SER A 125 -13.57 -14.66 4.01
CA SER A 125 -12.75 -15.66 4.70
C SER A 125 -11.41 -15.87 3.99
N ALA A 126 -10.39 -16.31 4.72
CA ALA A 126 -9.06 -16.57 4.14
C ALA A 126 -9.13 -17.54 2.93
N ALA A 127 -9.96 -18.59 3.04
CA ALA A 127 -10.17 -19.55 1.95
C ALA A 127 -10.82 -18.89 0.72
N LEU A 128 -11.77 -17.98 0.91
CA LEU A 128 -12.40 -17.26 -0.19
C LEU A 128 -11.44 -16.26 -0.84
N LEU A 129 -10.65 -15.53 -0.05
CA LEU A 129 -9.61 -14.63 -0.55
C LEU A 129 -8.59 -15.39 -1.42
N ALA A 130 -8.10 -16.52 -0.94
CA ALA A 130 -7.17 -17.37 -1.71
C ALA A 130 -7.81 -17.92 -3.00
N ARG A 131 -9.13 -18.16 -3.01
CA ARG A 131 -9.85 -18.53 -4.23
C ARG A 131 -9.93 -17.36 -5.22
N ILE A 132 -10.29 -16.16 -4.74
CA ILE A 132 -10.36 -14.94 -5.55
C ILE A 132 -9.02 -14.68 -6.25
N GLU A 133 -7.91 -14.75 -5.51
CA GLU A 133 -6.58 -14.49 -6.05
C GLU A 133 -6.17 -15.52 -7.12
N ARG A 134 -6.36 -16.82 -6.87
CA ARG A 134 -6.06 -17.87 -7.85
C ARG A 134 -6.93 -17.78 -9.10
N THR A 135 -8.23 -17.49 -8.95
CA THR A 135 -9.14 -17.32 -10.09
C THR A 135 -8.74 -16.10 -10.93
N ALA A 136 -8.36 -14.99 -10.29
CA ALA A 136 -7.87 -13.82 -11.00
C ALA A 136 -6.61 -14.11 -11.82
N ASP A 137 -5.64 -14.83 -11.25
CA ASP A 137 -4.41 -15.20 -11.94
C ASP A 137 -4.67 -16.13 -13.14
N ALA A 138 -5.58 -17.09 -12.99
CA ALA A 138 -5.98 -17.97 -14.09
C ALA A 138 -6.64 -17.21 -15.25
N LEU A 139 -7.51 -16.23 -14.94
CA LEU A 139 -8.15 -15.38 -15.94
C LEU A 139 -7.14 -14.48 -16.67
N ALA A 140 -6.16 -13.93 -15.93
CA ALA A 140 -5.09 -13.12 -16.51
C ALA A 140 -4.26 -13.92 -17.53
N LEU A 141 -3.91 -15.17 -17.19
CA LEU A 141 -3.16 -16.07 -18.07
C LEU A 141 -3.96 -16.44 -19.33
N ASP A 142 -5.25 -16.69 -19.18
CA ASP A 142 -6.15 -16.99 -20.30
C ASP A 142 -6.32 -15.76 -21.23
N SER A 143 -6.51 -14.55 -20.68
CA SER A 143 -6.54 -13.31 -21.46
C SER A 143 -5.24 -13.11 -22.25
N TYR A 144 -4.09 -13.27 -21.58
CA TYR A 144 -2.79 -13.17 -22.22
C TYR A 144 -2.59 -14.20 -23.35
N ALA A 145 -2.98 -15.46 -23.13
CA ALA A 145 -2.88 -16.51 -24.15
C ALA A 145 -3.76 -16.22 -25.37
N ARG A 146 -4.98 -15.72 -25.17
CA ARG A 146 -5.88 -15.32 -26.26
C ARG A 146 -5.31 -14.16 -27.07
N ALA A 147 -4.82 -13.11 -26.40
CA ALA A 147 -4.19 -11.97 -27.07
C ALA A 147 -2.97 -12.41 -27.91
N LYS A 148 -2.14 -13.31 -27.36
CA LYS A 148 -0.98 -13.86 -28.08
C LYS A 148 -1.36 -14.69 -29.31
N ASN A 149 -2.42 -15.49 -29.21
CA ASN A 149 -2.89 -16.32 -30.34
C ASN A 149 -3.50 -15.46 -31.46
N ALA A 150 -4.25 -14.41 -31.11
CA ALA A 150 -4.80 -13.47 -32.07
C ALA A 150 -3.71 -12.68 -32.84
N ALA A 151 -2.55 -12.46 -32.21
CA ALA A 151 -1.42 -11.74 -32.80
C ALA A 151 -0.51 -12.60 -33.70
N ARG A 152 -0.73 -13.91 -33.82
CA ARG A 152 0.01 -14.75 -34.78
C ARG A 152 -0.66 -14.69 -36.16
N PRO A 153 -0.03 -14.07 -37.19
CA PRO A 153 -0.59 -14.10 -38.53
C PRO A 153 -0.59 -15.53 -39.07
N HIS A 154 -1.68 -15.93 -39.71
CA HIS A 154 -1.76 -17.18 -40.46
C HIS A 154 -0.70 -17.14 -41.57
N ARG A 155 0.32 -17.99 -41.42
CA ARG A 155 1.26 -18.32 -42.49
C ARG A 155 0.63 -19.32 -43.44
#